data_AF-A0A366SJC9-F1
#
_entry.id   AF-A0A366SJC9-F1
#
_cell.length_a   1.000
_cell.length_b   1.000
_cell.length_c   1.000
_cell.angle_alpha   90.00
_cell.angle_beta   90.00
_cell.angle_gamma   90.00
#
_symmetry.space_group_name_H-M   'P 1'
#
loop_
_entity.id
_entity.type
_entity.pdbx_description
1 polymer ?
#
loop_
_entity_poly.entity_id
_entity_poly.type
_entity_poly.pdbx_seq_one_letter_code
_entity_poly.pdbx_strand_id
1 'polypeptide(L)'
;MPKNRMEAFSDGVLAIIITIMVLELHTPKDFTFEAIKEVIPTFFAYILSYLYIGIYWNNHHHLISTLEKVSGKILWLNLHWLFWMSLLPVTTSWLGAHLFKTAPTFMYGFVLFMCAISYYLLQNAILDTHEEHSLSELLTT
;
A
#
# COMPACT_ATOMS: atom_id res chain seq x y z
N MET A 1 16.44 11.54 -10.53
CA MET A 1 15.24 12.40 -10.53
C MET A 1 15.08 13.02 -9.14
N PRO A 2 14.55 14.26 -8.99
CA PRO A 2 14.24 14.80 -7.66
C PRO A 2 13.23 13.90 -6.93
N LYS A 3 13.52 13.54 -5.67
CA LYS A 3 12.71 12.61 -4.88
C LYS A 3 11.25 13.06 -4.70
N ASN A 4 11.06 14.37 -4.54
CA ASN A 4 9.75 15.00 -4.29
C ASN A 4 8.71 14.66 -5.37
N ARG A 5 9.13 14.43 -6.62
CA ARG A 5 8.20 14.06 -7.70
C ARG A 5 7.69 12.63 -7.59
N MET A 6 8.56 11.70 -7.18
CA MET A 6 8.17 10.30 -6.98
C MET A 6 7.28 10.19 -5.74
N GLU A 7 7.65 10.89 -4.67
CA GLU A 7 6.88 10.95 -3.43
C GLU A 7 5.47 11.49 -3.66
N ALA A 8 5.34 12.68 -4.26
CA ALA A 8 4.04 13.27 -4.56
C ALA A 8 3.17 12.40 -5.49
N PHE A 9 3.80 11.65 -6.40
CA PHE A 9 3.08 10.68 -7.23
C PHE A 9 2.55 9.51 -6.40
N SER A 10 3.39 8.92 -5.54
CA SER A 10 2.98 7.84 -4.63
C SER A 10 1.86 8.30 -3.69
N ASP A 11 1.96 9.49 -3.10
CA ASP A 11 0.94 10.07 -2.23
C ASP A 11 -0.40 10.23 -2.96
N GLY A 12 -0.37 10.76 -4.18
CA GLY A 12 -1.56 10.91 -5.01
C GLY A 12 -2.24 9.56 -5.31
N VAL A 13 -1.45 8.54 -5.64
CA VAL A 13 -1.97 7.18 -5.91
C VAL A 13 -2.59 6.57 -4.64
N LEU A 14 -1.90 6.65 -3.50
CA LEU A 14 -2.39 6.08 -2.24
C LEU A 14 -3.64 6.81 -1.72
N ALA A 15 -3.72 8.14 -1.88
CA ALA A 15 -4.92 8.91 -1.57
C ALA A 15 -6.12 8.45 -2.42
N ILE A 16 -5.92 8.25 -3.73
CA ILE A 16 -6.97 7.73 -4.62
C ILE A 16 -7.41 6.33 -4.18
N ILE A 17 -6.47 5.43 -3.88
CA ILE A 17 -6.78 4.07 -3.41
C ILE A 17 -7.65 4.13 -2.15
N ILE A 18 -7.29 4.95 -1.16
CA ILE A 18 -8.08 5.14 0.06
C ILE A 18 -9.51 5.62 -0.27
N THR A 19 -9.65 6.60 -1.16
CA THR A 19 -10.98 7.10 -1.54
C THR A 19 -11.82 6.03 -2.25
N ILE A 20 -11.22 5.23 -3.15
CA ILE A 20 -11.92 4.12 -3.83
C ILE A 20 -12.37 3.08 -2.81
N MET A 21 -11.55 2.75 -1.81
CA MET A 21 -11.94 1.78 -0.77
C MET A 21 -13.18 2.21 0.01
N VAL A 22 -13.34 3.52 0.29
CA VAL A 22 -14.56 4.03 0.96
C VAL A 22 -15.79 3.86 0.05
N LEU A 23 -15.65 4.04 -1.27
CA LEU A 23 -16.75 3.88 -2.22
C LEU A 23 -17.25 2.43 -2.32
N GLU A 24 -16.42 1.45 -1.96
CA GLU A 24 -16.79 0.02 -1.91
C GLU A 24 -17.60 -0.34 -0.65
N LEU A 25 -17.78 0.58 0.29
CA LEU A 25 -18.68 0.40 1.44
C LEU A 25 -20.13 0.59 0.99
N HIS A 26 -20.78 -0.52 0.65
CA HIS A 26 -22.17 -0.54 0.26
C HIS A 26 -23.10 -0.32 1.47
N THR A 27 -24.22 0.36 1.25
CA THR A 27 -25.26 0.53 2.27
C THR A 27 -26.05 -0.77 2.48
N PRO A 28 -26.60 -1.00 3.68
CA PRO A 28 -27.55 -2.10 3.91
C PRO A 28 -28.74 -2.03 2.93
N LYS A 29 -29.33 -3.19 2.62
CA LYS A 29 -30.49 -3.26 1.70
C LYS A 29 -31.79 -2.80 2.35
N ASP A 30 -31.91 -3.05 3.65
CA ASP A 30 -33.10 -2.71 4.43
C ASP A 30 -32.93 -1.37 5.17
N PHE A 31 -34.05 -0.68 5.41
CA PHE A 31 -34.09 0.63 6.08
C PHE A 31 -34.15 0.55 7.61
N THR A 32 -33.60 -0.53 8.21
CA THR A 32 -33.63 -0.76 9.67
C THR A 32 -32.22 -0.68 10.27
N PHE A 33 -32.12 -0.30 11.55
CA PHE A 33 -30.84 -0.31 12.25
C PHE A 33 -30.23 -1.71 12.36
N GLU A 34 -31.05 -2.76 12.36
CA GLU A 34 -30.59 -4.15 12.38
C GLU A 34 -29.82 -4.53 11.09
N ALA A 35 -30.19 -3.93 9.95
CA ALA A 35 -29.55 -4.16 8.67
C ALA A 35 -28.07 -3.70 8.64
N ILE A 36 -27.66 -2.82 9.56
CA ILE A 36 -26.25 -2.42 9.72
C ILE A 36 -25.37 -3.64 9.99
N LYS A 37 -25.90 -4.70 10.63
CA LYS A 37 -25.14 -5.94 10.88
C LYS A 37 -24.64 -6.62 9.60
N GLU A 38 -25.31 -6.40 8.47
CA GLU A 38 -24.92 -6.94 7.17
C GLU A 38 -23.62 -6.31 6.63
N VAL A 39 -23.36 -5.04 6.95
CA VAL A 39 -22.21 -4.29 6.41
C VAL A 39 -21.00 -4.29 7.36
N ILE A 40 -21.18 -4.71 8.61
CA ILE A 40 -20.09 -4.85 9.60
C ILE A 40 -18.88 -5.62 9.05
N PRO A 41 -19.06 -6.82 8.42
CA PRO A 41 -18.00 -7.52 7.71
C PRO A 41 -17.13 -6.66 6.79
N THR A 42 -17.76 -5.95 5.87
CA THR A 42 -17.09 -5.11 4.87
C THR A 42 -16.45 -3.90 5.52
N PHE A 43 -17.08 -3.32 6.54
CA PHE A 43 -16.53 -2.22 7.31
C PHE A 43 -15.24 -2.61 8.05
N PHE A 44 -15.17 -3.82 8.63
CA PHE A 44 -13.94 -4.32 9.25
C PHE A 44 -12.83 -4.59 8.24
N ALA A 45 -13.16 -5.21 7.09
CA ALA A 45 -12.21 -5.40 6.00
C ALA A 45 -11.64 -4.05 5.50
N TYR A 46 -12.51 -3.05 5.39
CA TYR A 46 -12.12 -1.68 5.06
C TYR A 46 -11.17 -1.08 6.11
N ILE A 47 -11.50 -1.13 7.40
CA ILE A 47 -10.63 -0.59 8.47
C ILE A 47 -9.25 -1.24 8.41
N LEU A 48 -9.19 -2.57 8.30
CA LEU A 48 -7.93 -3.30 8.23
C LEU A 48 -7.09 -2.84 7.03
N SER A 49 -7.72 -2.67 5.88
CA SER A 49 -7.06 -2.23 4.65
C SER A 49 -6.62 -0.77 4.72
N TYR A 50 -7.44 0.11 5.30
CA TYR A 50 -7.10 1.51 5.54
C TYR A 50 -5.87 1.65 6.44
N LEU A 51 -5.85 0.93 7.56
CA LEU A 51 -4.70 0.91 8.46
C LEU A 51 -3.45 0.35 7.77
N TYR A 52 -3.61 -0.72 6.99
CA TYR A 52 -2.52 -1.30 6.22
C TYR A 52 -1.91 -0.26 5.27
N ILE A 53 -2.73 0.43 4.47
CA ILE A 53 -2.24 1.49 3.57
C ILE A 53 -1.58 2.62 4.35
N GLY A 54 -2.19 3.07 5.45
CA GLY A 54 -1.65 4.16 6.27
C GLY A 54 -0.27 3.84 6.86
N ILE A 55 -0.06 2.61 7.35
CA ILE A 55 1.25 2.15 7.85
C ILE A 55 2.28 2.18 6.73
N TYR A 56 1.91 1.64 5.56
CA TYR A 56 2.79 1.59 4.40
C TYR A 56 3.14 2.97 3.84
N TRP A 57 2.16 3.87 3.80
CA TRP A 57 2.37 5.27 3.44
C TRP A 57 3.34 5.95 4.40
N ASN A 58 3.13 5.80 5.71
CA ASN A 58 4.01 6.40 6.71
C ASN A 58 5.45 5.87 6.60
N ASN A 59 5.60 4.56 6.45
CA ASN A 59 6.90 3.92 6.25
C ASN A 59 7.57 4.39 4.94
N HIS A 60 6.80 4.51 3.86
CA HIS A 60 7.30 4.99 2.57
C HIS A 60 7.76 6.44 2.63
N HIS A 61 6.98 7.32 3.25
CA HIS A 61 7.34 8.73 3.44
C HIS A 61 8.67 8.85 4.22
N HIS A 62 8.80 8.12 5.33
CA HIS A 62 10.05 8.05 6.08
C HIS A 62 11.22 7.50 5.23
N LEU A 63 11.01 6.41 4.50
CA LEU A 63 12.04 5.80 3.65
C LEU A 63 12.53 6.76 2.55
N ILE A 64 11.62 7.41 1.81
CA ILE A 64 11.97 8.34 0.72
C ILE A 64 12.60 9.62 1.24
N SER A 65 12.22 10.08 2.44
CA SER A 65 12.83 11.27 3.06
C SER A 65 14.35 11.14 3.21
N THR A 66 14.88 9.92 3.35
CA THR A 66 16.32 9.64 3.49
C THR A 66 17.12 9.82 2.19
N LEU A 67 16.48 9.74 1.02
CA LEU A 67 17.16 9.85 -0.26
C LEU A 67 17.46 11.31 -0.60
N GLU A 68 18.51 11.58 -1.39
CA GLU A 68 18.68 12.89 -2.05
C GLU A 68 18.17 12.85 -3.50
N LYS A 69 18.43 11.75 -4.20
CA LYS A 69 18.07 11.53 -5.60
C LYS A 69 17.48 10.13 -5.78
N VAL A 70 16.54 10.02 -6.70
CA VAL A 70 15.93 8.74 -7.09
C VAL A 70 16.56 8.22 -8.37
N SER A 71 17.00 6.96 -8.36
CA SER A 71 17.49 6.22 -9.52
C SER A 71 16.34 5.57 -10.30
N GLY A 72 16.58 5.18 -11.56
CA GLY A 72 15.57 4.51 -12.39
C GLY A 72 15.10 3.18 -11.79
N LYS A 73 16.00 2.42 -11.16
CA LYS A 73 15.68 1.16 -10.46
C LYS A 73 14.68 1.38 -9.31
N ILE A 74 14.94 2.39 -8.47
CA ILE A 74 14.05 2.75 -7.35
C ILE A 74 12.67 3.17 -7.88
N LEU A 75 12.61 3.92 -8.98
CA LEU A 75 11.35 4.34 -9.60
C LEU A 75 10.49 3.14 -10.05
N TRP A 76 11.11 2.16 -10.72
CA TRP A 76 10.40 0.95 -11.16
C TRP A 76 9.93 0.09 -9.99
N LEU A 77 10.74 -0.05 -8.94
CA LEU A 77 10.35 -0.76 -7.72
C LEU A 77 9.20 -0.05 -6.99
N ASN A 78 9.22 1.28 -6.95
CA ASN A 78 8.11 2.08 -6.42
C ASN A 78 6.82 1.84 -7.21
N LEU A 79 6.88 1.85 -8.55
CA LEU A 79 5.71 1.54 -9.39
C LEU A 79 5.22 0.10 -9.19
N HIS A 80 6.12 -0.86 -9.02
CA HIS A 80 5.77 -2.24 -8.75
C HIS A 80 5.02 -2.39 -7.41
N TRP A 81 5.46 -1.68 -6.38
CA TRP A 81 4.76 -1.64 -5.10
C TRP A 81 3.39 -0.94 -5.21
N LEU A 82 3.31 0.22 -5.87
CA LEU A 82 2.05 0.91 -6.10
C LEU A 82 1.03 0.08 -6.89
N PHE A 83 1.50 -0.75 -7.83
CA PHE A 83 0.64 -1.68 -8.55
C PHE A 83 -0.08 -2.64 -7.59
N TRP A 84 0.63 -3.29 -6.67
CA TRP A 84 -0.01 -4.20 -5.71
C TRP A 84 -0.94 -3.46 -4.74
N MET A 85 -0.53 -2.27 -4.28
CA MET A 85 -1.38 -1.41 -3.44
C MET A 85 -2.70 -1.04 -4.16
N SER A 86 -2.66 -0.81 -5.47
CA SER A 86 -3.84 -0.46 -6.26
C SER A 86 -4.89 -1.56 -6.37
N LEU A 87 -4.52 -2.82 -6.09
CA LEU A 87 -5.44 -3.96 -6.09
C LEU A 87 -6.19 -4.13 -4.76
N LEU A 88 -5.77 -3.43 -3.70
CA LEU A 88 -6.40 -3.53 -2.39
C LEU A 88 -7.92 -3.28 -2.42
N PRO A 89 -8.46 -2.23 -3.07
CA PRO A 89 -9.90 -1.95 -3.04
C PRO A 89 -10.75 -3.14 -3.49
N VAL A 90 -10.36 -3.77 -4.60
CA VAL A 90 -11.08 -4.93 -5.15
C VAL A 90 -11.01 -6.12 -4.21
N THR A 91 -9.83 -6.43 -3.68
CA THR A 91 -9.68 -7.59 -2.78
C THR A 91 -10.32 -7.39 -1.41
N THR A 92 -10.30 -6.16 -0.89
CA THR A 92 -10.97 -5.76 0.35
C THR A 92 -12.48 -5.85 0.22
N SER A 93 -13.05 -5.32 -0.86
CA SER A 93 -14.48 -5.40 -1.18
C SER A 93 -14.93 -6.86 -1.30
N TRP A 94 -14.16 -7.67 -2.03
CA TRP A 94 -14.47 -9.09 -2.23
C TRP A 94 -14.40 -9.91 -0.93
N LEU A 95 -13.41 -9.64 -0.08
CA LEU A 95 -13.32 -10.25 1.25
C LEU A 95 -14.51 -9.85 2.13
N GLY A 96 -14.85 -8.57 2.16
CA GLY A 96 -15.94 -8.03 2.97
C GLY A 96 -17.30 -8.66 2.63
N ALA A 97 -17.60 -8.81 1.34
CA ALA A 97 -18.83 -9.41 0.84
C ALA A 97 -18.95 -10.92 1.15
N HIS A 98 -17.83 -11.62 1.29
CA HIS A 98 -17.76 -13.08 1.38
C HIS A 98 -16.76 -13.55 2.44
N LEU A 99 -16.91 -13.05 3.67
CA LEU A 99 -16.06 -13.47 4.79
C LEU A 99 -16.02 -15.00 4.91
N PHE A 100 -14.82 -15.51 5.20
CA PHE A 100 -14.53 -16.94 5.40
C PHE A 100 -14.64 -17.83 4.16
N LYS A 101 -14.88 -17.28 2.96
CA LYS A 101 -14.71 -18.04 1.72
C LYS A 101 -13.23 -18.10 1.33
N THR A 102 -12.78 -19.27 0.91
CA THR A 102 -11.36 -19.54 0.64
C THR A 102 -10.78 -18.62 -0.42
N ALA A 103 -11.47 -18.42 -1.55
CA ALA A 103 -10.94 -17.64 -2.67
C ALA A 103 -10.77 -16.13 -2.35
N PRO A 104 -11.78 -15.42 -1.79
CA PRO A 104 -11.61 -14.02 -1.35
C PRO A 104 -10.52 -13.85 -0.29
N THR A 105 -10.50 -14.72 0.72
CA THR A 105 -9.48 -14.67 1.78
C THR A 105 -8.08 -14.90 1.24
N PHE A 106 -7.91 -15.89 0.35
CA PHE A 106 -6.62 -16.18 -0.28
C PHE A 106 -6.17 -15.01 -1.15
N MET A 107 -7.05 -14.44 -1.98
CA MET A 107 -6.68 -13.35 -2.87
C MET A 107 -6.29 -12.09 -2.10
N TYR A 108 -7.03 -11.74 -1.05
CA TYR A 108 -6.68 -10.64 -0.16
C TYR A 108 -5.31 -10.87 0.49
N GLY A 109 -5.08 -12.04 1.08
CA GLY A 109 -3.79 -12.40 1.68
C GLY A 109 -2.64 -12.39 0.67
N PHE A 110 -2.88 -12.88 -0.55
CA PHE A 110 -1.89 -12.87 -1.63
C PHE A 110 -1.50 -11.45 -2.03
N VAL A 111 -2.47 -10.54 -2.21
CA VAL A 111 -2.16 -9.14 -2.53
C VAL A 111 -1.39 -8.46 -1.40
N LEU A 112 -1.80 -8.65 -0.14
CA LEU A 112 -1.04 -8.14 1.01
C LEU A 112 0.39 -8.69 1.06
N PHE A 113 0.58 -9.96 0.74
CA PHE A 113 1.89 -10.58 0.69
C PHE A 113 2.76 -9.98 -0.42
N MET A 114 2.18 -9.75 -1.60
CA MET A 114 2.89 -9.12 -2.71
C MET A 114 3.21 -7.64 -2.45
N CYS A 115 2.34 -6.91 -1.73
CA CYS A 115 2.65 -5.57 -1.22
C CYS A 115 3.89 -5.62 -0.30
N ALA A 116 3.96 -6.60 0.61
CA ALA A 116 5.10 -6.75 1.50
C ALA A 116 6.40 -7.08 0.76
N ILE A 117 6.37 -8.03 -0.19
CA ILE A 117 7.54 -8.37 -1.01
C ILE A 117 8.01 -7.17 -1.81
N SER A 118 7.11 -6.51 -2.54
CA SER A 118 7.47 -5.37 -3.39
C SER A 118 8.03 -4.20 -2.57
N TYR A 119 7.47 -3.94 -1.39
CA TYR A 119 8.01 -2.93 -0.48
C TYR A 119 9.39 -3.32 0.07
N TYR A 120 9.59 -4.58 0.45
CA TYR A 120 10.89 -5.09 0.90
C TYR A 120 11.98 -4.92 -0.18
N LEU A 121 11.65 -5.21 -1.45
CA LEU A 121 12.57 -4.98 -2.57
C LEU A 121 12.90 -3.49 -2.76
N LEU A 122 11.90 -2.60 -2.64
CA LEU A 122 12.10 -1.16 -2.69
C LEU A 122 13.01 -0.68 -1.54
N GLN A 123 12.75 -1.16 -0.32
CA GLN A 123 13.53 -0.82 0.86
C GLN A 123 14.99 -1.24 0.70
N ASN A 124 15.26 -2.48 0.30
CA ASN A 124 16.63 -2.95 0.08
C ASN A 124 17.35 -2.12 -0.97
N ALA A 125 16.70 -1.83 -2.11
CA ALA A 125 17.33 -1.02 -3.15
C ALA A 125 17.69 0.41 -2.68
N ILE A 126 16.96 0.95 -1.72
CA ILE A 126 17.25 2.26 -1.10
C ILE A 126 18.39 2.12 -0.09
N LEU A 127 18.39 1.09 0.74
CA LEU A 127 19.47 0.83 1.70
C LEU A 127 20.82 0.58 1.02
N ASP A 128 20.84 -0.19 -0.08
CA ASP A 128 22.04 -0.43 -0.88
C ASP A 128 22.67 0.89 -1.38
N THR A 129 21.85 1.90 -1.67
CA THR A 129 22.31 3.23 -2.13
C THR A 129 23.03 3.99 -1.00
N HIS A 130 22.61 3.81 0.25
CA HIS A 130 23.23 4.43 1.42
C HIS A 130 24.58 3.76 1.77
N GLU A 131 24.67 2.44 1.63
CA GLU A 131 25.92 1.71 1.84
C GLU A 131 26.99 2.12 0.84
N GLU A 132 26.64 2.21 -0.46
CA GLU A 132 27.58 2.69 -1.48
C GLU A 132 28.10 4.11 -1.20
N HIS A 133 27.23 5.01 -0.75
CA HIS A 133 27.63 6.38 -0.44
C HIS A 133 28.59 6.45 0.76
N SER A 134 28.29 5.75 1.86
CA SER A 134 29.15 5.77 3.06
C SER A 134 30.53 5.14 2.83
N LEU A 135 30.61 4.04 2.05
CA LEU A 135 31.88 3.45 1.66
C LEU A 135 32.71 4.39 0.78
N SER A 136 32.07 5.12 -0.13
CA SER A 136 32.78 6.10 -0.97
C SER A 136 33.40 7.24 -0.17
N GLU A 137 32.71 7.75 0.86
CA GLU A 137 33.25 8.79 1.74
C GLU A 137 34.47 8.27 2.51
N LEU A 138 34.37 7.08 3.11
CA LEU A 138 35.46 6.45 3.87
C LEU A 138 36.71 6.17 3.02
N LEU A 139 36.56 5.87 1.73
CA LEU A 139 37.69 5.62 0.82
C LEU A 139 38.34 6.91 0.29
N THR A 140 37.69 8.07 0.46
CA THR A 140 38.18 9.38 0.01
C THR A 140 38.81 10.23 1.11
N THR A 141 38.75 9.80 2.37
CA THR A 141 39.40 10.41 3.55
C THR A 141 40.69 9.69 3.93
#